data_AF-A0A2G6P1Y4-F1
#
_entry.id   AF-A0A2G6P1Y4-F1
#
_cell.length_a   1.000
_cell.length_b   1.000
_cell.length_c   1.000
_cell.angle_alpha   90.00
_cell.angle_beta   90.00
_cell.angle_gamma   90.00
#
_symmetry.space_group_name_H-M   'P 1'
#
loop_
_entity.id
_entity.type
_entity.pdbx_description
1 polymer ?
#
loop_
_entity_poly.entity_id
_entity_poly.type
_entity_poly.pdbx_seq_one_letter_code
_entity_poly.pdbx_strand_id
1 'polypeptide(L)'
;YMVAYLDFPYDIQSMIYTTNWIERINKEIKKITYAKNSFPDERSALNLVCSILMDKEKRNWNKYPVSNFKNSQKRLNEMLEMR
;
A
#
# COMPACT_ATOMS: atom_id res chain seq x y z
N TYR A 1 8.28 16.79 6.60
CA TYR A 1 7.36 15.84 5.93
C TYR A 1 6.25 16.54 5.16
N MET A 2 5.58 17.58 5.67
CA MET A 2 4.51 18.29 4.94
C MET A 2 5.00 19.06 3.69
N VAL A 3 6.22 19.60 3.69
CA VAL A 3 6.73 20.43 2.57
C VAL A 3 7.11 19.57 1.36
N ALA A 4 7.80 18.45 1.57
CA ALA A 4 8.26 17.55 0.51
C ALA A 4 7.11 16.91 -0.31
N TYR A 5 5.90 16.88 0.26
CA TYR A 5 4.70 16.41 -0.44
C TYR A 5 4.29 17.34 -1.60
N LEU A 6 4.46 18.66 -1.42
CA LEU A 6 4.06 19.66 -2.41
C LEU A 6 4.94 19.64 -3.66
N ASP A 7 6.13 19.02 -3.56
CA ASP A 7 7.05 18.85 -4.69
C ASP A 7 6.58 17.78 -5.69
N PHE A 8 5.60 16.94 -5.30
CA PHE A 8 5.03 15.93 -6.19
C PHE A 8 3.94 16.51 -7.10
N PRO A 9 3.73 15.92 -8.31
CA PRO A 9 2.64 16.32 -9.20
C PRO A 9 1.26 16.29 -8.51
N TYR A 10 0.41 17.26 -8.83
CA TYR A 10 -0.92 17.39 -8.26
C TYR A 10 -1.80 16.13 -8.43
N ASP A 11 -1.61 15.39 -9.53
CA ASP A 11 -2.41 14.17 -9.82
C ASP A 11 -2.21 13.05 -8.78
N ILE A 12 -1.03 12.98 -8.16
CA ILE A 12 -0.67 11.91 -7.21
C ILE A 12 -0.68 12.38 -5.76
N GLN A 13 -0.73 13.69 -5.53
CA GLN A 13 -0.80 14.31 -4.22
C GLN A 13 -1.93 13.69 -3.36
N SER A 14 -3.15 13.61 -3.88
CA SER A 14 -4.26 12.95 -3.16
C SER A 14 -3.95 11.51 -2.69
N MET A 15 -3.17 10.75 -3.47
CA MET A 15 -2.76 9.38 -3.14
C MET A 15 -1.64 9.33 -2.10
N ILE A 16 -0.73 10.30 -2.09
CA ILE A 16 0.34 10.39 -1.09
C ILE A 16 -0.23 10.85 0.26
N TYR A 17 -1.20 11.77 0.23
CA TYR A 17 -1.81 12.32 1.45
C TYR A 17 -2.70 11.30 2.18
N THR A 18 -3.39 10.42 1.45
CA THR A 18 -4.34 9.48 2.07
C THR A 18 -3.66 8.32 2.78
N THR A 19 -4.09 8.05 4.01
CA THR A 19 -3.70 6.86 4.79
C THR A 19 -4.67 5.68 4.62
N ASN A 20 -5.75 5.86 3.85
CA ASN A 20 -6.82 4.87 3.70
C ASN A 20 -6.30 3.48 3.25
N TRP A 21 -5.25 3.46 2.41
CA TRP A 21 -4.69 2.22 1.88
C TRP A 21 -4.01 1.39 2.98
N ILE A 22 -3.13 2.03 3.76
CA ILE A 22 -2.43 1.35 4.86
C ILE A 22 -3.39 1.02 6.01
N GLU A 23 -4.33 1.91 6.32
CA GLU A 23 -5.36 1.66 7.33
C GLU A 23 -6.25 0.47 6.97
N ARG A 24 -6.66 0.35 5.70
CA ARG A 24 -7.48 -0.78 5.24
C ARG A 24 -6.73 -2.11 5.38
N ILE A 25 -5.44 -2.15 5.00
CA ILE A 25 -4.59 -3.34 5.14
C ILE A 25 -4.43 -3.70 6.62
N ASN A 26 -4.06 -2.73 7.46
CA ASN A 26 -3.88 -2.92 8.90
C ASN A 26 -5.16 -3.42 9.58
N LYS A 27 -6.32 -2.86 9.22
CA LYS A 27 -7.62 -3.30 9.74
C LYS A 27 -7.90 -4.76 9.42
N GLU A 28 -7.53 -5.20 8.22
CA GLU A 28 -7.76 -6.58 7.80
C GLU A 28 -6.82 -7.57 8.46
N ILE A 29 -5.53 -7.24 8.52
CA ILE A 29 -4.54 -8.02 9.27
C ILE A 29 -5.00 -8.15 10.72
N LYS A 30 -5.40 -7.04 11.36
CA LYS A 30 -5.90 -7.01 12.74
C LYS A 30 -7.16 -7.88 12.92
N LYS A 31 -8.11 -7.82 11.99
CA LYS A 31 -9.32 -8.66 12.03
C LYS A 31 -8.99 -10.15 12.00
N ILE A 32 -8.14 -10.58 11.07
CA ILE A 32 -7.85 -12.00 10.85
C ILE A 32 -6.93 -12.54 11.96
N THR A 33 -5.96 -11.74 12.40
CA THR A 33 -5.09 -12.12 13.53
C THR A 33 -5.87 -12.25 14.84
N TYR A 34 -6.80 -11.34 15.14
CA TYR A 34 -7.65 -11.48 16.31
C TYR A 34 -8.54 -12.71 16.26
N ALA A 35 -9.12 -13.04 15.10
CA ALA A 35 -9.93 -14.24 14.96
C ALA A 35 -9.15 -15.53 15.23
N LYS A 36 -7.83 -15.53 15.05
CA LYS A 36 -6.95 -16.68 15.29
C LYS A 36 -6.62 -16.90 16.78
N ASN A 37 -6.77 -15.88 17.63
CA ASN A 37 -6.47 -15.84 19.08
C ASN A 37 -5.00 -16.12 19.50
N SER A 38 -4.32 -17.12 18.93
CA SER A 38 -2.92 -17.43 19.23
C SER A 38 -2.21 -18.02 18.00
N PHE A 39 -0.88 -17.89 17.99
CA PHE A 39 -0.02 -18.49 16.98
C PHE A 39 0.96 -19.45 17.65
N PRO A 40 1.25 -20.61 17.05
CA PRO A 40 2.17 -21.59 17.62
C PRO A 40 3.64 -21.13 17.58
N ASP A 41 4.01 -20.31 16.60
CA ASP A 41 5.36 -19.77 16.39
C ASP A 41 5.31 -18.46 15.58
N GLU A 42 6.42 -17.73 15.54
CA GLU A 42 6.55 -16.45 14.84
C GLU A 42 6.42 -16.57 13.32
N ARG A 43 6.86 -17.69 12.74
CA ARG A 43 6.78 -17.93 11.29
C ARG A 43 5.35 -18.21 10.87
N SER A 44 4.56 -18.89 11.70
CA SER A 44 3.12 -19.09 11.48
C SER A 44 2.35 -17.77 11.43
N ALA A 45 2.70 -16.80 12.28
CA ALA A 45 2.12 -15.46 12.23
C ALA A 45 2.52 -14.72 10.95
N LEU A 46 3.81 -14.76 10.58
CA LEU A 46 4.31 -14.15 9.35
C LEU A 46 3.65 -14.74 8.10
N ASN A 47 3.56 -16.07 8.02
CA ASN A 47 2.93 -16.78 6.91
C ASN A 47 1.46 -16.39 6.73
N LEU A 48 0.72 -16.19 7.83
CA LEU A 48 -0.65 -15.69 7.76
C LEU A 48 -0.71 -14.29 7.16
N VAL A 49 0.14 -13.37 7.63
CA VAL A 49 0.19 -12.00 7.10
C VAL A 49 0.52 -12.02 5.61
N CYS A 50 1.54 -12.80 5.20
CA CYS A 50 1.88 -12.97 3.78
C CYS A 50 0.71 -13.54 2.98
N SER A 51 -0.02 -14.52 3.51
CA SER A 51 -1.20 -15.09 2.85
C SER A 51 -2.31 -14.05 2.65
N ILE A 52 -2.57 -13.20 3.63
CA ILE A 52 -3.54 -12.09 3.51
C ILE A 52 -3.11 -11.10 2.42
N LEU A 53 -1.82 -10.75 2.38
CA LEU A 53 -1.28 -9.82 1.38
C LEU A 53 -1.36 -10.40 -0.04
N MET A 54 -1.00 -11.67 -0.22
CA MET A 54 -1.12 -12.36 -1.52
C MET A 54 -2.58 -12.43 -1.99
N ASP A 55 -3.51 -12.71 -1.08
CA ASP A 55 -4.94 -12.71 -1.40
C ASP A 55 -5.42 -11.32 -1.86
N LYS A 56 -4.97 -10.26 -1.18
CA LYS A 56 -5.27 -8.87 -1.56
C LYS A 56 -4.70 -8.45 -2.88
N GLU A 57 -3.45 -8.81 -3.13
CA GLU A 57 -2.80 -8.56 -4.41
C GLU A 57 -3.60 -9.20 -5.54
N LYS A 58 -3.94 -10.49 -5.40
CA LYS A 58 -4.69 -11.25 -6.41
C LYS A 58 -6.11 -10.72 -6.63
N ARG A 59 -6.87 -10.43 -5.56
CA ARG A 59 -8.29 -10.09 -5.65
C ARG A 59 -8.54 -8.61 -5.98
N ASN A 60 -7.68 -7.72 -5.51
CA ASN A 60 -7.91 -6.29 -5.57
C ASN A 60 -6.86 -5.56 -6.40
N TRP A 61 -5.57 -5.62 -6.04
CA TRP A 61 -4.56 -4.72 -6.63
C TRP A 61 -4.22 -5.08 -8.08
N ASN A 62 -4.05 -6.37 -8.39
CA ASN A 62 -3.82 -6.83 -9.76
C ASN A 62 -5.06 -6.67 -10.64
N LYS A 63 -6.25 -6.75 -10.03
CA LYS A 63 -7.52 -6.57 -10.75
C LYS A 63 -7.82 -5.11 -11.06
N TYR A 64 -7.46 -4.20 -10.16
CA TYR A 64 -7.73 -2.77 -10.26
C TYR A 64 -6.44 -1.96 -10.07
N PRO A 65 -5.58 -1.90 -11.12
CA PRO A 65 -4.31 -1.20 -11.04
C PRO A 65 -4.53 0.30 -10.90
N VAL A 66 -3.62 0.96 -10.18
CA VAL A 66 -3.68 2.40 -9.92
C VAL A 66 -3.34 3.17 -11.20
N SER A 67 -4.33 3.84 -11.78
CA SER A 67 -4.18 4.57 -13.04
C SER A 67 -3.68 6.01 -12.87
N ASN A 68 -3.87 6.64 -11.71
CA ASN A 68 -3.50 8.04 -11.47
C ASN A 68 -2.01 8.34 -11.73
N PHE A 69 -1.13 7.34 -11.54
CA PHE A 69 0.30 7.50 -11.80
C PHE A 69 0.64 7.59 -13.29
N LYS A 70 -0.25 7.16 -14.20
CA LYS A 70 0.04 7.17 -15.64
C LYS A 70 0.31 8.57 -16.18
N ASN A 71 -0.46 9.56 -15.73
CA ASN A 71 -0.33 10.95 -16.20
C ASN A 71 0.95 11.61 -15.68
N SER A 72 1.37 11.26 -14.48
CA SER A 72 2.55 11.81 -13.82
C SER A 72 3.83 10.99 -14.04
N GLN A 73 3.76 9.85 -14.75
CA GLN A 73 4.87 8.90 -14.87
C GLN A 73 6.14 9.53 -15.43
N LYS A 74 6.03 10.33 -16.51
CA LYS A 74 7.17 11.03 -17.11
C LYS A 74 7.84 11.96 -16.10
N ARG A 75 7.04 12.80 -15.43
CA ARG A 75 7.53 13.77 -14.45
C ARG A 75 8.20 13.10 -13.26
N LEU A 76 7.62 11.98 -12.79
CA LEU A 76 8.19 11.19 -11.70
C LEU A 76 9.54 10.57 -12.07
N ASN A 77 9.68 10.06 -13.29
CA ASN A 77 10.96 9.52 -13.77
C ASN A 77 12.02 10.62 -13.83
N GLU A 78 11.69 11.81 -14.34
CA GLU A 78 12.61 12.97 -14.32
C GLU A 78 13.07 13.31 -12.88
N MET A 79 12.15 13.29 -11.91
CA MET A 79 12.48 13.56 -10.49
C MET A 79 13.41 12.50 -9.88
N LEU A 80 13.35 11.24 -10.33
CA LEU A 80 14.23 10.17 -9.87
C LEU A 80 15.65 10.31 -10.42
N GLU A 81 15.79 10.69 -11.69
CA GLU A 81 17.09 10.88 -12.35
C GLU A 81 17.85 12.12 -11.83
N MET A 82 17.13 13.10 -11.27
CA MET A 82 17.72 14.32 -10.69
C MET A 82 18.26 14.15 -9.27
N ARG A 83 18.17 12.95 -8.70
CA ARG A 83 18.45 12.68 -7.28
C ARG A 83 19.70 11.83 -7.09
#